data_AF-A0A183T5V7-F1
#
_entry.id   AF-A0A183T5V7-F1
#
_cell.length_a   1.000
_cell.length_b   1.000
_cell.length_c   1.000
_cell.angle_alpha   90.00
_cell.angle_beta   90.00
_cell.angle_gamma   90.00
#
_symmetry.space_group_name_H-M   'P 1'
#
loop_
_entity.id
_entity.type
_entity.pdbx_description
1 polymer ?
#
loop_
_entity_poly.entity_id
_entity_poly.type
_entity_poly.pdbx_seq_one_letter_code
_entity_poly.pdbx_strand_id
1 'polypeptide(L)'
;MEKAVVKAAEKILCYTQRRCNDWINGRTLQLSAQTARAGQRRKSFAILSDVAAEGWLQTKPGGKSFPIGQEVGVLKWRLQTQDETCMPIIINCWPNEIPGGFEVNIEYELQDTSLSLMNFLVKIPLPPGSKAPMVGSCDGDYEVDLRHSQLLWSRPLVDDDNATGSLEFTVKAERGAKADLFFPINVDFSSKISFCGIQIIKALDTNSNPVKFSTEANFHPDRYEIA
;
A
#
# COMPACT_ATOMS: atom_id res chain seq x y z
N MET A 1 -5.45 -5.30 32.81
CA MET A 1 -5.57 -6.02 31.53
C MET A 1 -6.84 -5.57 30.85
N GLU A 2 -6.77 -4.41 30.21
CA GLU A 2 -7.90 -3.84 29.47
C GLU A 2 -7.50 -3.88 28.00
N LYS A 3 -8.18 -4.72 27.23
CA LYS A 3 -7.98 -4.81 25.78
C LYS A 3 -8.43 -3.47 25.19
N ALA A 4 -7.49 -2.69 24.67
CA ALA A 4 -7.85 -1.57 23.82
C ALA A 4 -8.61 -2.14 22.61
N VAL A 5 -9.92 -1.86 22.57
CA VAL A 5 -10.79 -2.20 21.46
C VAL A 5 -10.39 -1.27 20.32
N VAL A 6 -9.69 -1.82 19.34
CA VAL A 6 -9.32 -1.15 18.08
C VAL A 6 -10.61 -0.67 17.43
N LYS A 7 -10.88 0.63 17.53
CA LYS A 7 -11.98 1.26 16.79
C LYS A 7 -11.56 1.28 15.33
N ALA A 8 -12.31 0.54 14.51
CA ALA A 8 -12.15 0.45 13.07
C ALA A 8 -11.86 1.84 12.46
N ALA A 9 -10.60 2.07 12.09
CA ALA A 9 -10.20 3.23 11.33
C ALA A 9 -10.73 3.08 9.90
N GLU A 10 -11.43 4.10 9.39
CA GLU A 10 -11.76 4.22 7.98
C GLU A 10 -10.47 4.37 7.15
N LYS A 11 -9.85 3.24 6.81
CA LYS A 11 -8.70 3.18 5.91
C LYS A 11 -9.20 3.38 4.48
N ILE A 12 -9.24 4.64 4.05
CA ILE A 12 -9.40 4.99 2.64
C ILE A 12 -8.03 4.83 1.97
N LEU A 13 -7.74 3.66 1.41
CA LEU A 13 -6.67 3.54 0.43
C LEU A 13 -7.21 4.03 -0.94
N CYS A 14 -6.90 5.27 -1.32
CA CYS A 14 -7.10 5.72 -2.69
C CYS A 14 -5.96 5.17 -3.56
N TYR A 15 -6.23 4.12 -4.34
CA TYR A 15 -5.26 3.60 -5.30
C TYR A 15 -5.38 4.34 -6.64
N THR A 16 -4.29 4.94 -7.12
CA THR A 16 -4.22 5.53 -8.47
C THR A 16 -3.08 4.88 -9.26
N GLN A 17 -3.40 3.97 -10.17
CA GLN A 17 -2.42 3.41 -11.10
C GLN A 17 -2.22 4.40 -12.27
N ARG A 18 -1.03 5.01 -12.36
CA ARG A 18 -0.62 5.82 -13.52
C ARG A 18 0.31 5.01 -14.44
N ARG A 19 0.20 5.21 -15.76
CA ARG A 19 0.94 4.48 -16.81
C ARG A 19 2.08 5.34 -17.38
N CYS A 20 3.15 4.69 -17.84
CA CYS A 20 4.11 5.21 -18.81
C CYS A 20 3.93 4.55 -20.20
N ASN A 21 4.43 5.26 -21.23
CA ASN A 21 4.24 5.13 -22.68
C ASN A 21 4.95 3.93 -23.34
N ASP A 22 4.34 3.41 -24.42
CA ASP A 22 5.03 3.11 -25.68
C ASP A 22 4.09 3.35 -26.88
N TRP A 23 4.67 3.89 -27.96
CA TRP A 23 3.99 4.46 -29.13
C TRP A 23 3.34 3.39 -30.01
N ILE A 24 2.03 3.51 -30.26
CA ILE A 24 1.34 2.73 -31.30
C ILE A 24 0.36 3.62 -32.06
N ASN A 25 0.61 3.77 -33.37
CA ASN A 25 -0.14 4.55 -34.34
C ASN A 25 -1.64 4.18 -34.38
N GLY A 26 -2.50 4.96 -33.72
CA GLY A 26 -3.90 5.19 -34.11
C GLY A 26 -4.86 4.00 -34.18
N ARG A 27 -4.51 2.83 -33.64
CA ARG A 27 -5.38 1.64 -33.65
C ARG A 27 -6.17 1.54 -32.35
N THR A 28 -7.45 1.20 -32.45
CA THR A 28 -8.25 0.76 -31.31
C THR A 28 -7.66 -0.53 -30.75
N LEU A 29 -7.38 -0.56 -29.44
CA LEU A 29 -6.76 -1.70 -28.77
C LEU A 29 -7.81 -2.46 -27.95
N GLN A 30 -7.87 -3.77 -28.13
CA GLN A 30 -8.52 -4.66 -27.17
C GLN A 30 -7.48 -5.12 -26.15
N LEU A 31 -7.72 -4.96 -24.84
CA LEU A 31 -6.81 -5.41 -23.78
C LEU A 31 -7.50 -6.45 -22.88
N SER A 32 -6.93 -7.63 -22.68
CA SER A 32 -7.47 -8.61 -21.72
C SER A 32 -6.84 -8.42 -20.35
N ALA A 33 -7.68 -8.37 -19.31
CA ALA A 33 -7.29 -8.34 -17.91
C ALA A 33 -7.71 -9.62 -17.18
N GLN A 34 -6.77 -10.28 -16.52
CA GLN A 34 -7.06 -11.41 -15.61
C GLN A 34 -6.69 -11.04 -14.17
N THR A 35 -7.48 -11.52 -13.21
CA THR A 35 -7.13 -11.49 -11.79
C THR A 35 -6.25 -12.67 -11.46
N ALA A 36 -4.95 -12.44 -11.25
CA ALA A 36 -3.97 -13.51 -11.08
C ALA A 36 -4.01 -14.23 -9.70
N ARG A 37 -4.82 -13.78 -8.73
CA ARG A 37 -4.73 -14.27 -7.35
C ARG A 37 -5.88 -15.21 -6.98
N ALA A 38 -5.64 -16.51 -7.24
CA ALA A 38 -6.41 -17.64 -6.76
C ALA A 38 -6.15 -17.86 -5.25
N GLY A 39 -6.85 -17.09 -4.42
CA GLY A 39 -6.75 -17.17 -2.97
C GLY A 39 -7.89 -16.38 -2.34
N GLN A 40 -9.11 -16.91 -2.47
CA GLN A 40 -10.26 -16.63 -1.60
C GLN A 40 -10.50 -15.16 -1.18
N ARG A 41 -10.36 -14.20 -2.09
CA ARG A 41 -10.77 -12.80 -1.84
C ARG A 41 -11.72 -12.36 -2.93
N ARG A 42 -13.02 -12.55 -2.67
CA ARG A 42 -14.09 -11.97 -3.49
C ARG A 42 -14.04 -10.44 -3.32
N LYS A 43 -13.24 -9.78 -4.15
CA LYS A 43 -13.19 -8.33 -4.25
C LYS A 43 -14.31 -7.89 -5.18
N SER A 44 -15.24 -7.08 -4.70
CA SER A 44 -16.30 -6.49 -5.53
C SER A 44 -15.67 -5.41 -6.41
N PHE A 45 -15.43 -5.71 -7.68
CA PHE A 45 -14.91 -4.75 -8.66
C PHE A 45 -16.08 -3.93 -9.22
N ALA A 46 -16.11 -2.61 -8.98
CA ALA A 46 -16.90 -1.72 -9.81
C ALA A 46 -16.08 -1.40 -11.07
N ILE A 47 -16.47 -1.98 -12.21
CA ILE A 47 -15.80 -1.82 -13.51
C ILE A 47 -16.51 -0.71 -14.29
N LEU A 48 -15.79 0.32 -14.71
CA LEU A 48 -16.35 1.51 -15.40
C LEU A 48 -16.26 1.46 -16.94
N SER A 49 -15.95 0.32 -17.53
CA SER A 49 -15.99 0.09 -18.98
C SER A 49 -16.60 -1.27 -19.26
N ASP A 50 -17.15 -1.45 -20.47
CA ASP A 50 -17.69 -2.73 -20.97
C ASP A 50 -16.54 -3.76 -21.01
N VAL A 51 -16.24 -4.37 -19.87
CA VAL A 51 -15.47 -5.60 -19.82
C VAL A 51 -16.39 -6.64 -20.40
N ALA A 52 -16.18 -6.98 -21.67
CA ALA A 52 -16.88 -8.10 -22.29
C ALA A 52 -16.69 -9.34 -21.41
N ALA A 53 -17.60 -10.32 -21.50
CA ALA A 53 -17.61 -11.53 -20.67
C ALA A 53 -16.25 -12.29 -20.62
N GLU A 54 -15.31 -11.98 -21.51
CA GLU A 54 -13.96 -12.55 -21.62
C GLU A 54 -12.81 -11.65 -21.09
N GLY A 55 -13.11 -10.57 -20.37
CA GLY A 55 -12.07 -9.72 -19.76
C GLY A 55 -11.44 -8.67 -20.69
N TRP A 56 -12.04 -8.43 -21.86
CA TRP A 56 -11.55 -7.44 -22.84
C TRP A 56 -12.00 -6.02 -22.52
N LEU A 57 -11.06 -5.07 -22.54
CA LEU A 57 -11.29 -3.63 -22.58
C LEU A 57 -11.27 -3.16 -24.03
N GLN A 58 -12.38 -2.60 -24.50
CA GLN A 58 -12.52 -2.12 -25.88
C GLN A 58 -13.45 -0.89 -25.94
N THR A 59 -13.35 -0.13 -27.03
CA THR A 59 -14.34 0.92 -27.32
C THR A 59 -15.68 0.30 -27.72
N LYS A 60 -16.78 1.01 -27.48
CA LYS A 60 -18.10 0.58 -27.97
C LYS A 60 -18.07 0.40 -29.50
N PRO A 61 -18.86 -0.54 -30.06
CA PRO A 61 -19.01 -0.67 -31.51
C PRO A 61 -19.39 0.67 -32.16
N GLY A 62 -18.66 1.09 -33.21
CA GLY A 62 -18.85 2.41 -33.84
C GLY A 62 -18.37 3.62 -33.02
N GLY A 63 -17.75 3.38 -31.86
CA GLY A 63 -17.15 4.42 -31.01
C GLY A 63 -15.85 4.98 -31.59
N LYS A 64 -15.43 6.14 -31.06
CA LYS A 64 -14.14 6.75 -31.42
C LYS A 64 -12.98 5.91 -30.92
N SER A 65 -11.95 5.78 -31.75
CA SER A 65 -10.67 5.16 -31.35
C SER A 65 -10.04 5.88 -30.16
N PHE A 66 -9.15 5.19 -29.44
CA PHE A 66 -8.35 5.84 -28.40
C PHE A 66 -7.48 6.96 -29.00
N PRO A 67 -7.36 8.12 -28.31
CA PRO A 67 -6.53 9.22 -28.77
C PRO A 67 -5.05 8.84 -28.73
N ILE A 68 -4.29 9.30 -29.72
CA ILE A 68 -2.84 9.09 -29.81
C ILE A 68 -2.13 10.21 -29.04
N GLY A 69 -1.09 9.86 -28.28
CA GLY A 69 -0.28 10.84 -27.54
C GLY A 69 -0.99 11.43 -26.31
N GLN A 70 -2.11 10.85 -25.89
CA GLN A 70 -2.86 11.26 -24.71
C GLN A 70 -3.14 10.06 -23.81
N GLU A 71 -2.92 10.23 -22.50
CA GLU A 71 -3.29 9.24 -21.49
C GLU A 71 -4.82 9.16 -21.34
N VAL A 72 -5.36 7.94 -21.35
CA VAL A 72 -6.79 7.68 -21.16
C VAL A 72 -7.00 6.61 -20.08
N GLY A 73 -7.78 6.95 -19.06
CA GLY A 73 -8.26 6.00 -18.06
C GLY A 73 -9.34 5.10 -18.65
N VAL A 74 -9.01 3.82 -18.87
CA VAL A 74 -9.93 2.84 -19.49
C VAL A 74 -10.56 1.87 -18.48
N LEU A 75 -9.97 1.76 -17.29
CA LEU A 75 -10.46 0.95 -16.18
C LEU A 75 -10.12 1.66 -14.89
N LYS A 76 -11.13 1.86 -14.05
CA LYS A 76 -10.97 2.31 -12.67
C LYS A 76 -11.76 1.35 -11.80
N TRP A 77 -11.19 1.05 -10.64
CA TRP A 77 -11.73 0.11 -9.68
C TRP A 77 -11.48 0.64 -8.26
N ARG A 78 -12.27 0.18 -7.29
CA ARG A 78 -12.11 0.51 -5.87
C ARG A 78 -12.47 -0.73 -5.06
N LEU A 79 -11.63 -1.04 -4.07
CA LEU A 79 -11.94 -1.99 -3.01
C LEU A 79 -12.10 -1.21 -1.71
N GLN A 80 -13.17 -1.48 -0.97
CA GLN A 80 -13.37 -0.98 0.39
C GLN A 80 -13.74 -2.17 1.26
N THR A 81 -12.99 -2.37 2.34
CA THR A 81 -13.14 -3.52 3.24
C THR A 81 -12.72 -3.13 4.65
N GLN A 82 -13.30 -3.81 5.64
CA GLN A 82 -12.88 -3.75 7.05
C GLN A 82 -12.06 -4.99 7.46
N ASP A 83 -11.91 -5.94 6.54
CA ASP A 83 -11.10 -7.14 6.75
C ASP A 83 -9.61 -6.78 6.70
N GLU A 84 -8.96 -6.78 7.86
CA GLU A 84 -7.54 -6.43 8.02
C GLU A 84 -6.60 -7.39 7.27
N THR A 85 -7.03 -8.64 7.02
CA THR A 85 -6.23 -9.58 6.23
C THR A 85 -6.04 -9.08 4.80
N CYS A 86 -6.97 -8.26 4.29
CA CYS A 86 -6.87 -7.64 2.98
C CYS A 86 -5.86 -6.48 2.90
N MET A 87 -5.13 -6.15 3.95
CA MET A 87 -4.06 -5.15 3.92
C MET A 87 -2.77 -5.76 3.32
N PRO A 88 -1.93 -4.96 2.63
CA PRO A 88 -0.67 -5.46 2.05
C PRO A 88 0.37 -5.82 3.13
N ILE A 89 0.36 -5.08 4.24
CA ILE A 89 1.26 -5.22 5.38
C ILE A 89 0.45 -4.86 6.63
N ILE A 90 0.67 -5.53 7.75
CA ILE A 90 0.07 -5.22 9.06
C ILE A 90 1.14 -4.60 9.94
N ILE A 91 0.75 -3.62 10.76
CA ILE A 91 1.61 -3.01 11.79
C ILE A 91 0.94 -3.22 13.14
N ASN A 92 1.66 -3.80 14.10
CA ASN A 92 1.24 -3.88 15.49
C ASN A 92 2.17 -3.03 16.35
N CYS A 93 1.61 -2.28 17.30
CA CYS A 93 2.37 -1.43 18.20
C CYS A 93 1.84 -1.58 19.63
N TRP A 94 2.74 -1.84 20.57
CA TRP A 94 2.44 -2.06 21.98
C TRP A 94 3.31 -1.15 22.84
N PRO A 95 2.82 0.05 23.17
CA PRO A 95 3.43 0.90 24.19
C PRO A 95 3.09 0.39 25.60
N ASN A 96 4.11 0.01 26.35
CA ASN A 96 4.02 -0.42 27.74
C ASN A 96 4.52 0.69 28.67
N GLU A 97 3.70 1.12 29.63
CA GLU A 97 4.10 2.13 30.61
C GLU A 97 5.13 1.54 31.59
N ILE A 98 6.21 2.28 31.79
CA ILE A 98 7.27 1.97 32.76
C ILE A 98 7.49 3.17 33.68
N PRO A 99 8.16 3.02 34.84
CA PRO A 99 8.48 4.16 35.70
C PRO A 99 9.27 5.24 34.94
N GLY A 100 8.61 6.38 34.67
CA GLY A 100 9.22 7.55 34.02
C GLY A 100 9.15 7.57 32.49
N GLY A 101 8.37 6.68 31.85
CA GLY A 101 8.25 6.67 30.41
C GLY A 101 7.51 5.46 29.84
N PHE A 102 7.92 5.04 28.65
CA PHE A 102 7.37 3.89 27.95
C PHE A 102 8.47 3.03 27.35
N GLU A 103 8.24 1.73 27.37
CA GLU A 103 8.90 0.76 26.50
C GLU A 103 7.92 0.42 25.37
N VAL A 104 8.33 0.61 24.13
CA VAL A 104 7.45 0.46 22.95
C VAL A 104 8.03 -0.61 22.05
N ASN A 105 7.19 -1.60 21.74
CA ASN A 105 7.47 -2.62 20.75
C ASN A 105 6.58 -2.40 19.54
N ILE A 106 7.16 -2.33 18.35
CA ILE A 106 6.43 -2.23 17.09
C ILE A 106 6.93 -3.32 16.14
N GLU A 107 6.01 -3.92 15.40
CA GLU A 107 6.32 -4.95 14.41
C GLU A 107 5.53 -4.71 13.12
N TYR A 108 6.07 -5.22 12.02
CA TYR A 108 5.35 -5.34 10.76
C TYR A 108 5.29 -6.80 10.30
N GLU A 109 4.24 -7.13 9.55
CA GLU A 109 4.08 -8.42 8.86
C GLU A 109 3.51 -8.21 7.45
N LEU A 110 4.31 -8.53 6.43
CA LEU A 110 3.92 -8.54 5.02
C LEU A 110 2.91 -9.68 4.78
N GLN A 111 1.66 -9.31 4.50
CA GLN A 111 0.57 -10.28 4.33
C GLN A 111 0.57 -10.97 2.98
N ASP A 112 1.19 -10.34 1.99
CA ASP A 112 1.25 -10.84 0.63
C ASP A 112 2.70 -10.83 0.15
N THR A 113 3.38 -11.96 0.35
CA THR A 113 4.82 -12.10 0.08
C THR A 113 5.17 -12.10 -1.40
N SER A 114 4.18 -12.04 -2.29
CA SER A 114 4.41 -11.75 -3.71
C SER A 114 4.65 -10.26 -3.98
N LEU A 115 4.48 -9.39 -2.99
CA LEU A 115 4.82 -7.97 -3.06
C LEU A 115 6.28 -7.74 -2.67
N SER A 116 6.83 -6.67 -3.22
CA SER A 116 8.11 -6.10 -2.79
C SER A 116 7.88 -4.62 -2.53
N LEU A 117 7.94 -4.21 -1.27
CA LEU A 117 7.70 -2.84 -0.82
C LEU A 117 9.05 -2.11 -0.71
N MET A 118 9.27 -1.17 -1.60
CA MET A 118 10.49 -0.34 -1.65
C MET A 118 10.30 0.94 -0.85
N ASN A 119 11.39 1.42 -0.24
CA ASN A 119 11.40 2.62 0.59
C ASN A 119 10.33 2.54 1.70
N PHE A 120 10.25 1.38 2.36
CA PHE A 120 9.29 1.16 3.43
C PHE A 120 9.64 2.04 4.62
N LEU A 121 8.66 2.80 5.09
CA LEU A 121 8.84 3.80 6.14
C LEU A 121 7.63 3.78 7.09
N VAL A 122 7.90 3.57 8.38
CA VAL A 122 6.92 3.67 9.47
C VAL A 122 7.28 4.90 10.30
N LYS A 123 6.35 5.85 10.40
CA LYS A 123 6.51 7.09 11.17
C LYS A 123 5.72 6.96 12.46
N ILE A 124 6.44 6.92 13.58
CA ILE A 124 5.89 6.68 14.91
C ILE A 124 5.94 8.00 15.68
N PRO A 125 4.79 8.60 16.04
CA PRO A 125 4.77 9.75 16.93
C PRO A 125 5.45 9.46 18.27
N LEU A 126 6.17 10.44 18.79
CA LEU A 126 6.78 10.42 20.11
C LEU A 126 6.05 11.41 21.04
N PRO A 127 6.03 11.16 22.35
CA PRO A 127 5.48 12.11 23.31
C PRO A 127 6.08 13.52 23.14
N PRO A 128 5.27 14.60 23.18
CA PRO A 128 5.76 15.97 23.03
C PRO A 128 6.84 16.30 24.06
N GLY A 129 7.91 16.97 23.62
CA GLY A 129 9.02 17.36 24.50
C GLY A 129 9.89 16.19 24.99
N SER A 130 9.63 14.97 24.52
CA SER A 130 10.51 13.83 24.78
C SER A 130 11.91 14.06 24.21
N LYS A 131 12.92 13.53 24.90
CA LYS A 131 14.27 13.42 24.35
C LYS A 131 14.30 12.26 23.36
N ALA A 132 15.37 12.18 22.56
CA ALA A 132 15.58 11.06 21.66
C ALA A 132 15.40 9.71 22.39
N PRO A 133 14.61 8.77 21.83
CA PRO A 133 14.39 7.46 22.43
C PRO A 133 15.69 6.65 22.44
N MET A 134 15.78 5.72 23.38
CA MET A 134 16.82 4.70 23.41
C MET A 134 16.32 3.48 22.64
N VAL A 135 16.83 3.27 21.43
CA VAL A 135 16.51 2.08 20.62
C VAL A 135 17.29 0.88 21.15
N GLY A 136 16.57 -0.20 21.45
CA GLY A 136 17.13 -1.47 21.93
C GLY A 136 17.44 -2.42 20.78
N SER A 137 16.40 -2.83 20.05
CA SER A 137 16.49 -3.69 18.86
C SER A 137 15.81 -3.02 17.66
N CYS A 138 16.31 -3.26 16.45
CA CYS A 138 15.78 -2.66 15.23
C CYS A 138 16.12 -3.51 14.01
N ASP A 139 15.10 -4.03 13.34
CA ASP A 139 15.22 -4.64 12.01
C ASP A 139 15.16 -3.56 10.93
N GLY A 140 16.32 -3.18 10.37
CA GLY A 140 16.46 -2.08 9.42
C GLY A 140 17.14 -0.86 10.04
N ASP A 141 16.80 0.32 9.55
CA ASP A 141 17.39 1.59 9.97
C ASP A 141 16.36 2.47 10.68
N TYR A 142 16.82 3.38 11.52
CA TYR A 142 15.96 4.36 12.16
C TYR A 142 16.58 5.77 12.18
N GLU A 143 15.72 6.78 12.18
CA GLU A 143 16.08 8.18 12.36
C GLU A 143 15.14 8.84 13.39
N VAL A 144 15.70 9.66 14.27
CA VAL A 144 14.91 10.43 15.24
C VAL A 144 14.71 11.85 14.72
N ASP A 145 13.48 12.15 14.27
CA ASP A 145 13.08 13.49 13.87
C ASP A 145 12.49 14.26 15.06
N LEU A 146 13.37 14.89 15.83
CA LEU A 146 12.97 15.71 16.99
C LEU A 146 12.15 16.95 16.59
N ARG A 147 12.28 17.43 15.35
CA ARG A 147 11.53 18.60 14.88
C ARG A 147 10.04 18.27 14.74
N HIS A 148 9.73 17.07 14.26
CA HIS A 148 8.35 16.59 14.15
C HIS A 148 7.93 15.69 15.31
N SER A 149 8.82 15.44 16.28
CA SER A 149 8.61 14.52 17.41
C SER A 149 8.22 13.12 16.92
N GLN A 150 9.04 12.54 16.04
CA GLN A 150 8.79 11.24 15.44
C GLN A 150 10.04 10.35 15.44
N LEU A 151 9.81 9.05 15.55
CA LEU A 151 10.78 8.01 15.21
C LEU A 151 10.43 7.46 13.83
N LEU A 152 11.37 7.56 12.90
CA LEU A 152 11.25 7.09 11.53
C LEU A 152 11.94 5.73 11.45
N TRP A 153 11.15 4.66 11.32
CA TRP A 153 11.67 3.31 11.12
C TRP A 153 11.59 2.95 9.64
N SER A 154 12.73 2.59 9.04
CA SER A 154 12.84 2.44 7.60
C SER A 154 13.56 1.17 7.18
N ARG A 155 13.15 0.65 6.03
CA ARG A 155 13.85 -0.42 5.31
C ARG A 155 13.84 -0.13 3.81
N PRO A 156 14.97 -0.29 3.09
CA PRO A 156 15.00 -0.09 1.65
C PRO A 156 14.05 -1.03 0.89
N LEU A 157 13.89 -2.25 1.39
CA LEU A 157 13.07 -3.30 0.79
C LEU A 157 12.42 -4.17 1.88
N VAL A 158 11.13 -4.42 1.74
CA VAL A 158 10.36 -5.43 2.47
C VAL A 158 9.74 -6.43 1.47
N ASP A 159 10.10 -7.71 1.59
CA ASP A 159 9.69 -8.82 0.72
C ASP A 159 9.67 -10.16 1.49
N ASP A 160 9.57 -11.30 0.79
CA ASP A 160 9.46 -12.64 1.40
C ASP A 160 10.65 -12.99 2.31
N ASP A 161 11.86 -12.51 1.99
CA ASP A 161 13.08 -12.79 2.76
C ASP A 161 13.07 -12.12 4.15
N ASN A 162 12.19 -11.14 4.35
CA ASN A 162 12.09 -10.34 5.56
C ASN A 162 10.65 -9.87 5.80
N ALA A 163 9.71 -10.79 5.56
CA ALA A 163 8.28 -10.55 5.64
C ALA A 163 7.86 -10.02 7.02
N THR A 164 8.63 -10.29 8.07
CA THR A 164 8.48 -9.72 9.40
C THR A 164 9.66 -8.84 9.79
N GLY A 165 9.41 -7.90 10.68
CA GLY A 165 10.45 -7.11 11.33
C GLY A 165 9.90 -6.42 12.57
N SER A 166 10.81 -6.04 13.45
CA SER A 166 10.51 -5.44 14.75
C SER A 166 11.43 -4.26 15.07
N LEU A 167 10.91 -3.37 15.91
CA LEU A 167 11.65 -2.26 16.49
C LEU A 167 11.21 -2.10 17.95
N GLU A 168 12.18 -2.00 18.84
CA GLU A 168 11.98 -1.82 20.26
C GLU A 168 12.72 -0.57 20.73
N PHE A 169 12.03 0.30 21.46
CA PHE A 169 12.65 1.49 22.03
C PHE A 169 12.04 1.90 23.37
N THR A 170 12.84 2.58 24.18
CA THR A 170 12.40 3.21 25.42
C THR A 170 12.41 4.73 25.27
N VAL A 171 11.36 5.41 25.73
CA VAL A 171 11.28 6.87 25.72
C VAL A 171 10.83 7.41 27.07
N LYS A 172 11.46 8.51 27.52
CA LYS A 172 11.03 9.22 28.73
C LYS A 172 9.82 10.08 28.42
N ALA A 173 8.85 10.08 29.33
CA ALA A 173 7.65 10.88 29.21
C ALA A 173 7.30 11.56 30.54
N GLU A 174 6.51 12.63 30.47
CA GLU A 174 6.03 13.32 31.66
C GLU A 174 5.03 12.45 32.45
N ARG A 175 4.87 12.77 33.74
CA ARG A 175 3.94 12.05 34.61
C ARG A 175 2.52 12.20 34.08
N GLY A 176 1.83 11.07 33.87
CA GLY A 176 0.46 11.05 33.35
C GLY A 176 0.36 11.05 31.82
N ALA A 177 1.48 10.96 31.10
CA ALA A 177 1.48 10.63 29.69
C ALA A 177 0.76 9.30 29.42
N LYS A 178 0.15 9.15 28.25
CA LYS A 178 -0.65 7.97 27.88
C LYS A 178 -0.11 7.33 26.60
N ALA A 179 -0.40 6.03 26.45
CA ALA A 179 -0.08 5.23 25.27
C ALA A 179 -0.57 5.85 23.94
N ASP A 180 -1.71 6.56 23.96
CA ASP A 180 -2.29 7.20 22.76
C ASP A 180 -1.34 8.21 22.09
N LEU A 181 -0.29 8.68 22.78
CA LEU A 181 0.71 9.60 22.24
C LEU A 181 1.61 8.98 21.14
N PHE A 182 1.62 7.65 21.01
CA PHE A 182 2.34 6.93 19.94
C PHE A 182 1.52 6.74 18.67
N PHE A 183 0.32 7.32 18.63
CA PHE A 183 -0.62 7.24 17.51
C PHE A 183 -0.99 8.64 17.01
N PRO A 184 -1.32 8.80 15.72
CA PRO A 184 -1.38 7.74 14.71
C PRO A 184 -0.03 7.39 14.09
N ILE A 185 0.19 6.09 13.86
CA ILE A 185 1.36 5.58 13.13
C ILE A 185 1.07 5.67 11.63
N ASN A 186 1.97 6.27 10.87
CA ASN A 186 1.83 6.43 9.43
C ASN A 186 2.81 5.51 8.69
N VAL A 187 2.34 4.86 7.62
CA VAL A 187 3.15 3.96 6.80
C VAL A 187 3.22 4.49 5.37
N ASP A 188 4.42 4.46 4.81
CA ASP A 188 4.67 4.82 3.41
C ASP A 188 5.56 3.77 2.74
N PHE A 189 5.34 3.54 1.44
CA PHE A 189 6.11 2.63 0.61
C PHE A 189 5.73 2.79 -0.86
N SER A 190 6.52 2.20 -1.75
CA SER A 190 6.17 2.03 -3.16
C SER A 190 6.43 0.60 -3.63
N SER A 191 5.70 0.13 -4.63
CA SER A 191 5.93 -1.17 -5.25
C SER A 191 5.68 -1.11 -6.75
N LYS A 192 6.51 -1.84 -7.51
CA LYS A 192 6.30 -2.10 -8.93
C LYS A 192 5.35 -3.26 -9.18
N ILE A 193 4.87 -3.91 -8.13
CA ILE A 193 3.96 -5.05 -8.19
C ILE A 193 2.55 -4.57 -7.86
N SER A 194 1.61 -4.94 -8.72
CA SER A 194 0.20 -4.60 -8.57
C SER A 194 -0.44 -5.37 -7.43
N PHE A 195 -0.88 -4.67 -6.37
CA PHE A 195 -1.64 -5.27 -5.25
C PHE A 195 -2.99 -5.88 -5.67
N CYS A 196 -3.52 -5.31 -6.73
CA CYS A 196 -4.79 -5.58 -7.37
C CYS A 196 -4.87 -6.94 -8.06
N GLY A 197 -3.71 -7.44 -8.51
CA GLY A 197 -3.62 -8.65 -9.32
C GLY A 197 -4.19 -8.50 -10.74
N ILE A 198 -4.61 -7.30 -11.16
CA ILE A 198 -4.96 -7.01 -12.56
C ILE A 198 -3.68 -6.85 -13.37
N GLN A 199 -3.58 -7.63 -14.44
CA GLN A 199 -2.48 -7.58 -15.40
C GLN A 199 -3.03 -7.52 -16.82
N ILE A 200 -2.37 -6.75 -17.68
CA ILE A 200 -2.64 -6.77 -19.13
C ILE A 200 -1.82 -7.90 -19.72
N ILE A 201 -2.49 -8.95 -20.21
CA ILE A 201 -1.83 -10.15 -20.71
C ILE A 201 -1.73 -10.18 -22.24
N LYS A 202 -2.58 -9.41 -22.92
CA LYS A 202 -2.72 -9.43 -24.38
C LYS A 202 -3.30 -8.13 -24.88
N ALA A 203 -2.75 -7.64 -26.00
CA ALA A 203 -3.29 -6.52 -26.77
C ALA A 203 -3.54 -6.95 -28.22
N LEU A 204 -4.69 -6.58 -28.77
CA LEU A 204 -5.06 -6.82 -30.17
C LEU A 204 -5.44 -5.52 -30.87
N ASP A 205 -5.19 -5.44 -32.18
CA ASP A 205 -5.76 -4.39 -33.03
C ASP A 205 -7.18 -4.73 -33.50
N THR A 206 -7.81 -3.83 -34.27
CA THR A 206 -9.17 -3.99 -34.81
C THR A 206 -9.35 -5.21 -35.72
N ASN A 207 -8.25 -5.76 -36.24
CA ASN A 207 -8.25 -6.94 -37.11
C ASN A 207 -7.87 -8.20 -36.33
N SER A 208 -7.89 -8.14 -34.99
CA SER A 208 -7.52 -9.23 -34.08
C SER A 208 -6.06 -9.67 -34.18
N ASN A 209 -5.17 -8.83 -34.71
CA ASN A 209 -3.74 -9.13 -34.75
C ASN A 209 -3.07 -8.77 -33.42
N PRO A 210 -2.13 -9.58 -32.91
CA PRO A 210 -1.36 -9.26 -31.72
C PRO A 210 -0.57 -7.96 -31.88
N VAL A 211 -0.63 -7.12 -30.84
CA VAL A 211 0.08 -5.85 -30.77
C VAL A 211 1.07 -5.92 -29.61
N LYS A 212 2.31 -5.45 -29.84
CA LYS A 212 3.31 -5.33 -28.76
C LYS A 212 2.91 -4.20 -27.82
N PHE A 213 3.07 -4.41 -26.53
CA PHE A 213 2.80 -3.39 -25.51
C PHE A 213 3.79 -3.55 -24.36
N SER A 214 3.92 -2.50 -23.56
CA SER A 214 4.62 -2.51 -22.28
C SER A 214 3.63 -2.18 -21.15
N THR A 215 3.99 -2.56 -19.93
CA THR A 215 3.17 -2.31 -18.74
C THR A 215 4.04 -1.79 -17.61
N GLU A 216 3.50 -0.83 -16.89
CA GLU A 216 4.05 -0.35 -15.63
C GLU A 216 2.97 -0.45 -14.55
N ALA A 217 3.37 -0.87 -13.35
CA ALA A 217 2.51 -0.84 -12.17
C ALA A 217 3.19 0.01 -11.11
N ASN A 218 2.39 0.89 -10.51
CA ASN A 218 2.80 1.76 -9.43
C ASN A 218 1.80 1.54 -8.29
N PHE A 219 2.27 0.98 -7.18
CA PHE A 219 1.49 0.76 -5.98
C PHE A 219 2.10 1.52 -4.81
N HIS A 220 1.34 2.46 -4.27
CA HIS A 220 1.71 3.25 -3.10
C HIS A 220 0.45 3.56 -2.30
N PRO A 221 0.55 3.75 -0.98
CA PRO A 221 -0.57 4.26 -0.20
C PRO A 221 -0.85 5.72 -0.57
N ASP A 222 -2.12 6.12 -0.47
CA ASP A 222 -2.52 7.54 -0.39
C ASP A 222 -2.55 7.98 1.08
N ARG A 223 -3.19 7.14 1.91
CA ARG A 223 -3.14 7.22 3.38
C ARG A 223 -3.09 5.82 3.96
N TYR A 224 -2.05 5.53 4.75
CA TYR A 224 -1.96 4.32 5.56
C TYR A 224 -1.68 4.73 7.00
N GLU A 225 -2.71 4.62 7.85
CA GLU A 225 -2.69 5.09 9.23
C GLU A 225 -3.18 3.99 10.19
N ILE A 226 -2.47 3.81 11.30
CA ILE A 226 -2.87 2.96 12.42
C ILE A 226 -3.16 3.89 13.60
N ALA A 227 -4.34 3.76 14.19
CA ALA A 227 -4.88 4.63 15.23
C ALA A 227 -5.29 3.82 16.47
#